data_AF-A0A9C8Q4N7-F1
#
_entry.id   AF-A0A9C8Q4N7-F1
#
_cell.length_a   1.000
_cell.length_b   1.000
_cell.length_c   1.000
_cell.angle_alpha   90.00
_cell.angle_beta   90.00
_cell.angle_gamma   90.00
#
_symmetry.space_group_name_H-M   'P 1'
#
loop_
_entity.id
_entity.type
_entity.pdbx_description
1 polymer ?
#
loop_
_entity_poly.entity_id
_entity_poly.type
_entity_poly.pdbx_seq_one_letter_code
_entity_poly.pdbx_strand_id
1 'polypeptide(L)'
;MCIRDRRTVVEVTRESGYAMVVLRPNSDAGGDLIDAYLDTIPSSPSFRVQTHLEREVYLDLLGVSDLIIGNSSSGIIESASFSLPCVNVGTRQNSRQRNTNTFDCIAITPKDIAEAIQAARNWQRSSDNVYGDGQTDIRLLRHINLLKLTPNLLSKSMPF
;
A
#
# COMPACT_ATOMS: atom_id res chain seq x y z
N MET A 1 -12.54 -7.96 3.47
CA MET A 1 -12.09 -8.77 2.31
C MET A 1 -11.97 -10.22 2.77
N CYS A 2 -12.84 -11.10 2.27
CA CYS A 2 -12.85 -12.52 2.61
C CYS A 2 -11.72 -13.27 1.86
N ILE A 3 -11.55 -14.56 2.12
CA ILE A 3 -10.52 -15.38 1.45
C ILE A 3 -10.74 -15.45 -0.07
N ARG A 4 -11.99 -15.60 -0.52
CA ARG A 4 -12.35 -15.69 -1.93
C ARG A 4 -11.91 -14.44 -2.67
N ASP A 5 -12.18 -13.27 -2.10
CA ASP A 5 -11.78 -11.99 -2.67
C ASP A 5 -10.25 -11.91 -2.86
N ARG A 6 -9.47 -12.36 -1.86
CA ARG A 6 -8.00 -12.36 -1.91
C ARG A 6 -7.47 -13.25 -3.03
N ARG A 7 -8.08 -14.43 -3.25
CA ARG A 7 -7.73 -15.33 -4.36
C ARG A 7 -8.03 -14.70 -5.71
N THR A 8 -9.20 -14.09 -5.87
CA THR A 8 -9.57 -13.34 -7.08
C THR A 8 -8.51 -12.30 -7.44
N VAL A 9 -8.02 -11.52 -6.47
CA VAL A 9 -6.97 -10.53 -6.70
C VAL A 9 -5.69 -11.18 -7.25
N VAL A 10 -5.24 -12.28 -6.64
CA VAL A 10 -4.03 -12.97 -7.08
C VAL A 10 -4.21 -13.53 -8.50
N GLU A 11 -5.34 -14.17 -8.79
CA GLU A 11 -5.63 -14.79 -10.09
C GLU A 11 -5.66 -13.75 -11.22
N VAL A 12 -6.45 -12.68 -11.05
CA VAL A 12 -6.58 -11.61 -12.05
C VAL A 12 -5.26 -10.90 -12.28
N THR A 13 -4.49 -10.67 -11.21
CA THR A 13 -3.19 -10.01 -11.34
C THR A 13 -2.20 -10.89 -12.11
N ARG A 14 -2.22 -12.22 -11.90
CA ARG A 14 -1.36 -13.13 -12.66
C ARG A 14 -1.72 -13.18 -14.15
N GLU A 15 -3.00 -13.09 -14.48
CA GLU A 15 -3.48 -13.02 -15.87
C GLU A 15 -3.13 -11.70 -16.57
N SER A 16 -2.81 -10.66 -15.81
CA SER A 16 -2.48 -9.34 -16.38
C SER A 16 -1.12 -9.29 -17.09
N GLY A 17 -0.25 -10.30 -16.92
CA GLY A 17 1.06 -10.39 -17.59
C GLY A 17 2.21 -9.70 -16.87
N TYR A 18 2.00 -9.22 -15.64
CA TYR A 18 3.08 -8.67 -14.81
C TYR A 18 3.91 -9.75 -14.13
N ALA A 19 5.20 -9.46 -13.93
CA ALA A 19 5.99 -10.14 -12.92
C ALA A 19 5.59 -9.62 -11.53
N MET A 20 5.49 -10.51 -10.55
CA MET A 20 4.92 -10.21 -9.25
C MET A 20 5.89 -10.55 -8.13
N VAL A 21 6.09 -9.59 -7.22
CA VAL A 21 6.59 -9.82 -5.87
C VAL A 21 5.40 -9.64 -4.92
N VAL A 22 4.96 -10.74 -4.31
CA VAL A 22 3.82 -10.78 -3.40
C VAL A 22 4.34 -10.80 -1.97
N LEU A 23 3.96 -9.80 -1.18
CA LEU A 23 4.20 -9.81 0.25
C LEU A 23 3.09 -10.56 0.95
N ARG A 24 3.44 -11.50 1.84
CA ARG A 24 2.48 -12.22 2.66
C ARG A 24 1.66 -11.23 3.51
N PRO A 25 0.38 -11.55 3.79
CA PRO A 25 -0.45 -10.69 4.62
C PRO A 25 0.13 -10.60 6.04
N ASN A 26 -0.27 -9.54 6.76
CA ASN A 26 -0.07 -9.50 8.21
C ASN A 26 -0.88 -10.61 8.91
N SER A 27 -0.52 -10.92 10.16
CA SER A 27 -1.13 -11.94 11.02
C SER A 27 -2.57 -11.65 11.47
N ASP A 28 -3.32 -10.85 10.70
CA ASP A 28 -4.73 -10.56 10.94
C ASP A 28 -5.59 -11.81 10.70
N ALA A 29 -6.76 -11.88 11.35
CA ALA A 29 -7.69 -12.99 11.21
C ALA A 29 -8.00 -13.33 9.74
N GLY A 30 -7.82 -14.61 9.37
CA GLY A 30 -7.98 -15.11 8.00
C GLY A 30 -6.76 -14.92 7.09
N GLY A 31 -5.64 -14.39 7.62
CA GLY A 31 -4.33 -14.37 6.96
C GLY A 31 -3.85 -15.75 6.57
N ASP A 32 -3.92 -16.72 7.49
CA ASP A 32 -3.42 -18.09 7.30
C ASP A 32 -4.00 -18.79 6.06
N LEU A 33 -5.26 -18.49 5.74
CA LEU A 33 -5.95 -19.11 4.61
C LEU A 33 -5.48 -18.61 3.25
N ILE A 34 -5.15 -17.32 3.14
CA ILE A 34 -4.54 -16.80 1.91
C ILE A 34 -3.07 -17.19 1.86
N ASP A 35 -2.42 -17.28 3.00
CA ASP A 35 -1.02 -17.69 3.13
C ASP A 35 -0.82 -19.12 2.62
N ALA A 36 -1.66 -20.05 3.10
CA ALA A 36 -1.71 -21.43 2.62
C ALA A 36 -2.05 -21.51 1.12
N TYR A 37 -2.87 -20.59 0.59
CA TYR A 37 -3.12 -20.54 -0.86
C TYR A 37 -1.89 -20.07 -1.64
N LEU A 38 -1.16 -19.06 -1.16
CA LEU A 38 0.08 -18.61 -1.79
C LEU A 38 1.13 -19.74 -1.82
N ASP A 39 1.17 -20.59 -0.79
CA ASP A 39 2.03 -21.78 -0.75
C ASP A 39 1.69 -22.84 -1.80
N THR A 40 0.45 -22.86 -2.31
CA THR A 40 0.06 -23.75 -3.42
C THR A 40 0.57 -23.27 -4.77
N ILE A 41 1.00 -22.01 -4.88
CA ILE A 41 1.47 -21.43 -6.15
C ILE A 41 2.97 -21.64 -6.26
N PRO A 42 3.47 -22.37 -7.28
CA PRO A 42 4.89 -22.60 -7.45
C PRO A 42 5.61 -21.28 -7.74
N SER A 43 6.77 -21.08 -7.12
CA SER A 43 7.61 -19.93 -7.41
C SER A 43 8.13 -19.99 -8.85
N SER A 44 8.21 -18.82 -9.49
CA SER A 44 8.78 -18.65 -10.82
C SER A 44 9.54 -17.32 -10.91
N PRO A 45 10.31 -17.09 -11.98
CA PRO A 45 10.92 -15.77 -12.22
C PRO A 45 9.91 -14.62 -12.25
N SER A 46 8.65 -14.89 -12.66
CA SER A 46 7.56 -13.92 -12.72
C SER A 46 6.64 -13.95 -11.49
N PHE A 47 6.86 -14.82 -10.51
CA PHE A 47 6.04 -14.91 -9.31
C PHE A 47 6.87 -15.32 -8.09
N ARG A 48 7.12 -14.36 -7.19
CA ARG A 48 7.86 -14.57 -5.96
C ARG A 48 7.01 -14.15 -4.77
N VAL A 49 6.93 -15.00 -3.77
CA VAL A 49 6.25 -14.70 -2.49
C VAL A 49 7.33 -14.46 -1.44
N GLN A 50 7.21 -13.37 -0.68
CA GLN A 50 8.13 -13.03 0.40
C GLN A 50 7.34 -12.70 1.67
N THR A 51 7.83 -13.18 2.80
CA THR A 51 7.21 -12.88 4.11
C THR A 51 7.58 -11.48 4.58
N HIS A 52 8.84 -11.11 4.43
CA HIS A 52 9.37 -9.84 4.86
C HIS A 52 10.46 -9.38 3.89
N LEU A 53 10.61 -8.06 3.78
CA LEU A 53 11.70 -7.42 3.07
C LEU A 53 12.25 -6.33 3.98
N GLU A 54 13.57 -6.19 3.98
CA GLU A 54 14.23 -5.01 4.55
C GLU A 54 13.63 -3.75 3.92
N ARG A 55 13.50 -2.69 4.72
CA ARG A 55 12.75 -1.50 4.30
C ARG A 55 13.36 -0.88 3.05
N GLU A 56 14.67 -0.80 2.96
CA GLU A 56 15.39 -0.27 1.81
C GLU A 56 15.06 -1.06 0.54
N VAL A 57 15.08 -2.39 0.63
CA VAL A 57 14.74 -3.28 -0.50
C VAL A 57 13.27 -3.09 -0.91
N TYR A 58 12.36 -2.93 0.06
CA TYR A 58 10.97 -2.67 -0.24
C TYR A 58 10.77 -1.33 -0.97
N LEU A 59 11.44 -0.26 -0.52
CA LEU A 59 11.37 1.04 -1.16
C LEU A 59 11.99 1.02 -2.57
N ASP A 60 13.10 0.31 -2.76
CA ASP A 60 13.69 0.09 -4.08
C ASP A 60 12.71 -0.62 -5.02
N LEU A 61 12.00 -1.64 -4.52
CA LEU A 61 10.95 -2.31 -5.30
C LEU A 61 9.83 -1.35 -5.68
N LEU A 62 9.37 -0.47 -4.78
CA LEU A 62 8.37 0.54 -5.14
C LEU A 62 8.87 1.47 -6.25
N GLY A 63 10.14 1.84 -6.23
CA GLY A 63 10.76 2.71 -7.23
C GLY A 63 10.91 2.09 -8.63
N VAL A 64 10.95 0.76 -8.73
CA VAL A 64 11.09 0.05 -10.02
C VAL A 64 9.84 -0.69 -10.47
N SER A 65 8.77 -0.70 -9.67
CA SER A 65 7.53 -1.39 -9.99
C SER A 65 6.68 -0.59 -10.99
N ASP A 66 5.87 -1.29 -11.78
CA ASP A 66 4.92 -0.65 -12.68
C ASP A 66 3.65 -0.17 -11.96
N LEU A 67 3.23 -0.92 -10.94
CA LEU A 67 2.12 -0.57 -10.05
C LEU A 67 2.17 -1.39 -8.74
N ILE A 68 1.37 -0.99 -7.75
CA ILE A 68 1.11 -1.77 -6.53
C ILE A 68 -0.38 -2.10 -6.43
N ILE A 69 -0.71 -3.37 -6.18
CA ILE A 69 -2.09 -3.83 -6.00
C ILE A 69 -2.27 -4.40 -4.60
N GLY A 70 -3.41 -4.09 -3.98
CA GLY A 70 -3.84 -4.74 -2.75
C GLY A 70 -4.55 -3.74 -1.86
N ASN A 71 -4.37 -3.86 -0.55
CA ASN A 71 -4.99 -2.95 0.41
C ASN A 71 -4.02 -2.52 1.52
N SER A 72 -2.72 -2.60 1.24
CA SER A 72 -1.66 -2.12 2.14
C SER A 72 -1.74 -0.60 2.27
N SER A 73 -1.43 -0.09 3.46
CA SER A 73 -1.28 1.35 3.68
C SER A 73 -0.19 1.96 2.81
N SER A 74 0.85 1.19 2.47
CA SER A 74 1.93 1.63 1.59
C SER A 74 1.41 2.02 0.20
N GLY A 75 0.39 1.31 -0.30
CA GLY A 75 -0.28 1.66 -1.54
C GLY A 75 -0.89 3.06 -1.53
N ILE A 76 -1.30 3.58 -0.37
CA ILE A 76 -1.90 4.92 -0.25
C ILE A 76 -0.88 5.98 0.19
N ILE A 77 -0.01 5.63 1.15
CA ILE A 77 0.94 6.58 1.77
C ILE A 77 2.24 6.69 0.96
N GLU A 78 2.85 5.57 0.59
CA GLU A 78 4.24 5.56 0.12
C GLU A 78 4.32 5.59 -1.41
N SER A 79 3.43 4.87 -2.10
CA SER A 79 3.43 4.71 -3.57
C SER A 79 3.50 6.03 -4.35
N ALA A 80 2.83 7.08 -3.86
CA ALA A 80 2.78 8.38 -4.51
C ALA A 80 4.17 9.05 -4.56
N SER A 81 4.99 8.85 -3.53
CA SER A 81 6.38 9.36 -3.52
C SER A 81 7.25 8.72 -4.61
N PHE A 82 6.87 7.55 -5.13
CA PHE A 82 7.57 6.85 -6.20
C PHE A 82 6.92 7.04 -7.57
N SER A 83 5.90 7.90 -7.68
CA SER A 83 5.06 7.99 -8.88
C SER A 83 4.52 6.62 -9.33
N LEU A 84 4.22 5.76 -8.36
CA LEU A 84 3.78 4.38 -8.57
C LEU A 84 2.25 4.33 -8.48
N PRO A 85 1.52 3.98 -9.54
CA PRO A 85 0.06 3.84 -9.45
C PRO A 85 -0.32 2.72 -8.47
N CYS A 86 -1.36 2.96 -7.68
CA CYS A 86 -1.87 2.02 -6.70
C CYS A 86 -3.30 1.60 -7.04
N VAL A 87 -3.52 0.30 -7.22
CA VAL A 87 -4.87 -0.28 -7.25
C VAL A 87 -5.24 -0.68 -5.81
N ASN A 88 -6.06 0.14 -5.16
CA ASN A 88 -6.54 -0.11 -3.80
C ASN A 88 -7.81 -0.97 -3.84
N VAL A 89 -7.72 -2.20 -3.35
CA VAL A 89 -8.78 -3.20 -3.42
C VAL A 89 -9.57 -3.28 -2.11
N GLY A 90 -10.88 -3.18 -2.21
CA GLY A 90 -11.81 -3.24 -1.09
C GLY A 90 -11.76 -1.99 -0.20
N THR A 91 -12.29 -2.13 1.02
CA THR A 91 -12.65 -0.97 1.86
C THR A 91 -11.67 -0.62 2.97
N ARG A 92 -10.57 -1.38 3.12
CA ARG A 92 -9.64 -1.25 4.27
C ARG A 92 -9.07 0.16 4.42
N GLN A 93 -8.87 0.88 3.31
CA GLN A 93 -8.23 2.20 3.30
C GLN A 93 -9.21 3.36 3.05
N ASN A 94 -10.54 3.15 3.16
CA ASN A 94 -11.54 4.16 2.76
C ASN A 94 -11.43 5.52 3.48
N SER A 95 -10.97 5.55 4.73
CA SER A 95 -10.87 6.79 5.51
C SER A 95 -9.59 7.59 5.24
N ARG A 96 -8.75 7.15 4.31
CA ARG A 96 -7.48 7.82 3.98
C ARG A 96 -7.66 8.86 2.88
N GLN A 97 -6.89 9.93 2.94
CA GLN A 97 -6.81 10.89 1.84
C GLN A 97 -6.22 10.19 0.61
N ARG A 98 -6.67 10.61 -0.57
CA ARG A 98 -6.26 10.03 -1.84
C ARG A 98 -5.25 10.94 -2.53
N ASN A 99 -4.17 10.33 -3.00
CA ASN A 99 -3.32 10.89 -4.03
C ASN A 99 -3.91 10.58 -5.41
N THR A 100 -3.49 11.32 -6.43
CA THR A 100 -3.98 11.15 -7.82
C THR A 100 -3.58 9.81 -8.44
N ASN A 101 -2.63 9.10 -7.83
CA ASN A 101 -2.13 7.79 -8.26
C ASN A 101 -2.99 6.61 -7.77
N THR A 102 -4.05 6.86 -6.99
CA THR A 102 -4.84 5.80 -6.36
C THR A 102 -6.09 5.48 -7.18
N PHE A 103 -6.26 4.20 -7.53
CA PHE A 103 -7.39 3.63 -8.25
C PHE A 103 -8.16 2.70 -7.31
N ASP A 104 -9.26 3.20 -6.75
CA ASP A 104 -10.09 2.44 -5.82
C ASP A 104 -10.95 1.40 -6.55
N CYS A 105 -10.81 0.14 -6.17
CA CYS A 105 -11.58 -1.00 -6.64
C CYS A 105 -12.38 -1.58 -5.46
N ILE A 106 -13.57 -1.03 -5.21
CA ILE A 106 -14.40 -1.44 -4.05
C ILE A 106 -14.99 -2.84 -4.26
N ALA A 107 -15.50 -3.09 -5.46
CA ALA A 107 -16.04 -4.39 -5.85
C ALA A 107 -14.91 -5.34 -6.23
N ILE A 108 -14.84 -6.50 -5.59
CA ILE A 108 -13.75 -7.46 -5.77
C ILE A 108 -14.17 -8.54 -6.77
N THR A 109 -14.42 -8.11 -8.01
CA THR A 109 -14.70 -9.03 -9.13
C THR A 109 -13.54 -9.02 -10.13
N PRO A 110 -13.37 -10.10 -10.92
CA PRO A 110 -12.33 -10.13 -11.96
C PRO A 110 -12.36 -8.94 -12.90
N LYS A 111 -13.56 -8.54 -13.31
CA LYS A 111 -13.77 -7.41 -14.22
C LYS A 111 -13.33 -6.09 -13.57
N ASP A 112 -13.81 -5.81 -12.36
CA ASP A 112 -13.52 -4.54 -11.68
C ASP A 112 -12.00 -4.38 -11.38
N ILE A 113 -11.34 -5.48 -11.01
CA ILE A 113 -9.89 -5.48 -10.77
C ILE A 113 -9.14 -5.24 -12.09
N ALA A 114 -9.52 -5.93 -13.18
CA ALA A 114 -8.89 -5.75 -14.48
C ALA A 114 -9.04 -4.32 -15.02
N GLU A 115 -10.23 -3.72 -14.88
CA GLU A 115 -10.50 -2.33 -15.25
C GLU A 115 -9.65 -1.35 -14.42
N ALA A 116 -9.54 -1.58 -13.10
CA ALA A 116 -8.70 -0.75 -12.24
C ALA A 116 -7.20 -0.87 -12.59
N ILE A 117 -6.72 -2.07 -12.91
CA ILE A 117 -5.35 -2.28 -13.42
C ILE A 117 -5.13 -1.55 -14.74
N GLN A 118 -6.10 -1.59 -15.66
CA GLN A 118 -6.01 -0.90 -16.94
C GLN A 118 -6.00 0.62 -16.77
N ALA A 119 -6.82 1.16 -15.86
CA ALA A 119 -6.81 2.59 -15.54
C ALA A 119 -5.46 3.02 -14.94
N ALA A 120 -4.93 2.22 -14.00
CA ALA A 120 -3.62 2.44 -13.38
C ALA A 120 -2.48 2.42 -14.42
N ARG A 121 -2.53 1.52 -15.40
CA ARG A 121 -1.56 1.44 -16.51
C ARG A 121 -1.50 2.70 -17.35
N ASN A 122 -2.63 3.33 -17.58
CA ASN A 122 -2.75 4.53 -18.43
C ASN A 122 -2.54 5.83 -17.65
N TRP A 123 -2.25 5.74 -16.36
CA TRP A 123 -2.06 6.90 -15.51
C TRP A 123 -0.77 7.65 -15.84
N GLN A 124 -0.87 8.98 -15.92
CA GLN A 124 0.29 9.84 -16.08
C GLN A 124 0.97 10.04 -14.72
N ARG A 125 2.24 9.63 -14.63
CA ARG A 125 3.03 9.70 -13.40
C ARG A 125 3.11 11.13 -12.84
N SER A 126 2.81 11.27 -11.55
CA SER A 126 3.03 12.46 -10.72
C SER A 126 3.67 12.04 -9.39
N SER A 127 4.48 12.91 -8.80
CA SER A 127 5.18 12.71 -7.53
C SER A 127 4.52 13.40 -6.33
N ASP A 128 3.32 13.98 -6.51
CA ASP A 128 2.63 14.67 -5.42
C ASP A 128 2.14 13.68 -4.36
N ASN A 129 2.49 13.94 -3.10
CA ASN A 129 2.06 13.12 -1.98
C ASN A 129 1.48 13.95 -0.83
N VAL A 130 0.17 13.82 -0.62
CA VAL A 130 -0.56 14.50 0.47
C VAL A 130 -0.05 14.11 1.86
N TYR A 131 0.63 12.97 2.00
CA TYR A 131 1.12 12.46 3.27
C TYR A 131 2.47 13.03 3.71
N GLY A 132 3.18 13.74 2.84
CA GLY A 132 4.38 14.44 3.23
C GLY A 132 5.35 14.71 2.08
N ASP A 133 6.26 15.63 2.38
CA ASP A 133 7.34 16.09 1.49
C ASP A 133 8.71 15.57 1.94
N GLY A 134 8.74 14.57 2.81
CA GLY A 134 9.97 13.97 3.32
C GLY A 134 10.70 14.76 4.42
N GLN A 135 10.14 15.86 4.92
CA GLN A 135 10.81 16.72 5.93
C GLN A 135 10.30 16.54 7.37
N THR A 136 9.60 15.43 7.64
CA THR A 136 8.95 15.20 8.94
C THR A 136 9.95 15.17 10.09
N ASP A 137 11.08 14.50 9.91
CA ASP A 137 12.15 14.36 10.90
C ASP A 137 12.76 15.72 11.27
N ILE A 138 13.09 16.55 10.27
CA ILE A 138 13.65 17.89 10.46
C ILE A 138 12.66 18.77 11.24
N ARG A 139 11.38 18.74 10.87
CA ARG A 139 10.32 19.49 11.57
C ARG A 139 10.14 19.00 12.99
N LEU A 140 10.10 17.68 13.20
CA LEU A 140 9.92 17.07 14.51
C LEU A 140 11.07 17.45 15.45
N LEU A 141 12.32 17.30 15.00
CA LEU A 141 13.50 17.71 15.77
C LEU A 141 13.47 19.20 16.11
N ARG A 142 13.08 20.05 15.16
CA ARG A 142 12.90 21.48 15.40
C ARG A 142 11.85 21.74 16.49
N HIS A 143 10.69 21.07 16.42
CA HIS A 143 9.63 21.24 17.41
C HIS A 143 10.06 20.75 18.79
N ILE A 144 10.71 19.58 18.88
CA ILE A 144 11.22 19.03 20.14
C ILE A 144 12.25 19.97 20.77
N ASN A 145 13.20 20.50 19.99
CA ASN A 145 14.24 21.40 20.51
C ASN A 145 13.68 22.75 20.97
N LEU A 146 12.58 23.21 20.38
CA LEU A 146 11.93 24.48 20.74
C LEU A 146 10.87 24.32 21.85
N LEU A 147 10.46 23.10 22.17
CA LEU A 147 9.46 22.81 23.18
C LEU A 147 10.01 23.14 24.58
N LYS A 148 9.41 24.15 25.22
CA LYS A 148 9.65 24.44 26.64
C LYS A 148 8.78 23.52 27.49
N LEU A 149 9.42 22.58 28.19
CA LEU A 149 8.74 21.73 29.16
C LEU A 149 8.34 22.59 30.37
N THR A 150 7.06 22.94 30.45
CA THR A 150 6.47 23.66 31.58
C THR A 150 5.45 22.76 32.28
N PRO A 151 5.12 23.00 33.56
CA PRO A 151 4.08 22.24 34.27
C PRO A 151 2.72 22.24 33.54
N ASN A 152 2.39 23.32 32.81
CA ASN A 152 1.17 23.40 32.00
C ASN A 152 1.17 22.45 30.79
N LEU A 153 2.32 21.94 30.36
CA LEU A 153 2.38 20.91 29.33
C LEU A 153 1.88 19.55 29.84
N LEU A 154 1.92 19.34 31.17
CA LEU A 154 1.44 18.13 31.84
C LEU A 154 -0.07 18.21 32.16
N SER A 155 -0.63 19.42 32.19
CA SER A 155 -2.07 19.60 32.33
C SER A 155 -2.75 19.33 30.99
N LYS A 156 -3.39 18.17 30.87
CA LYS A 156 -4.16 17.77 29.70
C LYS A 156 -5.54 18.45 29.74
N SER A 157 -5.59 19.75 29.43
CA SER A 157 -6.84 20.47 29.21
C SER A 157 -6.99 20.79 27.72
N MET A 158 -8.08 20.34 27.11
CA MET A 158 -8.49 20.81 25.78
C MET A 158 -8.97 22.25 25.95
N PRO A 159 -8.37 23.25 25.28
CA PRO A 159 -8.96 24.58 25.24
C PRO A 159 -10.25 24.44 24.43
N PHE A 160 -11.38 24.56 25.13
CA PHE A 160 -12.69 24.73 24.50
C PHE A 160 -12.85 26.18 24.04
#